data_AF-A0A4P8W2T7-F1
#
_entry.id   AF-A0A4P8W2T7-F1
#
_cell.length_a   1.000
_cell.length_b   1.000
_cell.length_c   1.000
_cell.angle_alpha   90.00
_cell.angle_beta   90.00
_cell.angle_gamma   90.00
#
_symmetry.space_group_name_H-M   'P 1'
#
loop_
_entity.id
_entity.type
_entity.pdbx_description
1 polymer ?
#
loop_
_entity_poly.entity_id
_entity_poly.type
_entity_poly.pdbx_seq_one_letter_code
_entity_poly.pdbx_strand_id
1 'polypeptide(L)'
;MNSIFDGIQRPLRDINVLTDSIYIPKGVNVPALPRGTQWEFNPSNIKIGSHMTGGDIFGSVIENSMINHKIMLEPKARGTVTYIAAPGNYTVEDVVLETEFDGEKKKYTMMQVWPVPQPLQRR
;
A
#
# COMPACT_ATOMS: atom_id res chain seq x y z
N MET A 1 -2.40 -1.32 12.40
CA MET A 1 -1.03 -1.49 12.88
C MET A 1 -1.04 -2.50 14.01
N ASN A 2 -1.08 -3.80 13.71
CA ASN A 2 -1.19 -4.82 14.76
C ASN A 2 -0.44 -6.12 14.43
N SER A 3 0.60 -6.02 13.59
CA SER A 3 1.37 -7.16 13.10
C SER A 3 2.78 -7.13 13.67
N ILE A 4 3.23 -8.28 14.18
CA ILE A 4 4.60 -8.49 14.65
C ILE A 4 5.40 -9.14 13.54
N PHE A 5 6.52 -8.52 13.17
CA PHE A 5 7.37 -8.95 12.07
C PHE A 5 8.72 -9.49 12.57
N ASP A 6 9.33 -10.37 11.78
CA ASP A 6 10.72 -10.77 11.94
C ASP A 6 11.70 -9.78 11.31
N GLY A 7 13.01 -10.08 11.35
CA GLY A 7 14.07 -9.21 10.80
C GLY A 7 14.06 -9.02 9.28
N ILE A 8 13.22 -9.75 8.54
CA ILE A 8 13.03 -9.61 7.09
C ILE A 8 11.58 -9.31 6.71
N GLN A 9 10.79 -8.79 7.66
CA GLN A 9 9.41 -8.33 7.47
C GLN A 9 8.36 -9.44 7.18
N ARG A 10 8.55 -10.65 7.70
CA ARG A 10 7.51 -11.70 7.65
C ARG A 10 6.65 -11.69 8.92
N PRO A 11 5.31 -11.78 8.81
CA PRO A 11 4.42 -11.75 9.97
C PRO A 11 4.51 -13.06 10.78
N LEU A 12 4.93 -12.96 12.05
CA LEU A 12 5.15 -14.13 12.91
C LEU A 12 3.85 -14.90 13.22
N ARG A 13 2.75 -14.17 13.39
CA ARG A 13 1.43 -14.75 13.64
C ARG A 13 0.98 -15.60 12.47
N ASP A 14 1.12 -15.10 11.25
CA ASP A 14 0.67 -15.81 10.05
C ASP A 14 1.56 -17.02 9.76
N ILE A 15 2.87 -16.93 10.04
CA ILE A 15 3.76 -18.10 10.00
C ILE A 15 3.27 -19.18 10.97
N ASN A 16 3.00 -18.82 12.22
CA ASN A 16 2.55 -19.78 13.23
C ASN A 16 1.19 -20.42 12.85
N VAL A 17 0.25 -19.63 12.33
CA VAL A 17 -1.04 -20.14 11.85
C VAL A 17 -0.88 -21.07 10.64
N LEU A 18 0.06 -20.77 9.74
CA LEU A 18 0.32 -21.59 8.55
C LEU A 18 1.02 -22.92 8.90
N THR A 19 1.95 -22.91 9.86
CA THR A 19 2.81 -24.06 10.16
C THR A 19 2.31 -24.90 11.33
N ASP A 20 1.35 -24.37 12.10
CA ASP A 20 0.83 -24.94 13.36
C ASP A 20 1.96 -25.40 14.31
N SER A 21 3.03 -24.59 14.37
CA SER A 21 4.25 -24.94 15.09
C SER A 21 4.85 -23.72 15.79
N ILE A 22 5.54 -23.98 16.89
CA ILE A 22 6.32 -22.97 17.62
C ILE A 22 7.64 -22.61 16.92
N TYR A 23 8.07 -23.41 15.94
CA TYR A 23 9.31 -23.20 15.20
C TYR A 23 9.06 -22.57 13.83
N ILE A 24 10.01 -21.74 13.37
CA ILE A 24 9.98 -21.14 12.02
C ILE A 24 10.69 -22.08 11.04
N PRO A 25 9.97 -22.70 10.08
CA PRO A 25 10.60 -23.57 9.11
C PRO A 25 11.49 -22.80 8.14
N LYS A 26 12.57 -23.45 7.69
CA LYS A 26 13.46 -22.88 6.67
C LYS A 26 12.72 -22.78 5.33
N GLY A 27 12.87 -21.64 4.65
CA GLY A 27 12.26 -21.40 3.34
C GLY A 27 10.81 -20.93 3.36
N VAL A 28 10.23 -20.66 4.54
CA VAL A 28 8.85 -20.13 4.62
C VAL A 28 8.78 -18.72 4.01
N ASN A 29 7.87 -18.54 3.06
CA ASN A 29 7.60 -17.28 2.38
C ASN A 29 6.13 -16.89 2.61
N VAL A 30 5.91 -15.83 3.38
CA VAL A 30 4.58 -15.31 3.74
C VAL A 30 4.59 -13.81 3.41
N PRO A 31 3.55 -13.28 2.74
CA PRO A 31 3.48 -11.86 2.42
C PRO A 31 3.45 -11.00 3.69
N ALA A 32 4.10 -9.83 3.64
CA ALA A 32 4.17 -8.90 4.77
C ALA A 32 2.80 -8.29 5.12
N LEU A 33 1.94 -8.11 4.12
CA LEU A 33 0.58 -7.59 4.29
C LEU A 33 -0.42 -8.65 3.79
N PRO A 34 -1.55 -8.86 4.50
CA PRO A 34 -2.54 -9.84 4.11
C PRO A 34 -3.20 -9.43 2.78
N ARG A 35 -3.20 -10.32 1.80
CA ARG A 35 -3.78 -10.04 0.46
C ARG A 35 -5.30 -10.17 0.40
N GLY A 36 -5.88 -10.98 1.26
CA GLY A 36 -7.33 -11.22 1.27
C GLY A 36 -8.13 -10.25 2.15
N THR A 37 -7.48 -9.44 2.99
CA THR A 37 -8.17 -8.45 3.81
C THR A 37 -8.62 -7.30 2.92
N GLN A 38 -9.82 -6.79 3.16
CA GLN A 38 -10.35 -5.61 2.49
C GLN A 38 -10.35 -4.43 3.46
N TRP A 39 -10.09 -3.25 2.92
CA TRP A 39 -10.09 -2.00 3.65
C TRP A 39 -10.97 -0.98 2.95
N GLU A 40 -11.63 -0.15 3.76
CA GLU A 40 -12.44 0.95 3.28
C GLU A 40 -11.54 2.10 2.81
N PHE A 41 -11.42 2.21 1.49
CA PHE A 41 -10.68 3.27 0.81
C PHE A 41 -11.59 4.49 0.62
N ASN A 42 -11.10 5.65 1.06
CA ASN A 42 -11.73 6.94 0.89
C ASN A 42 -10.82 7.84 0.05
N PRO A 43 -11.14 8.09 -1.24
CA PRO A 43 -10.32 8.95 -2.09
C PRO A 43 -10.30 10.40 -1.56
N SER A 44 -9.18 11.08 -1.69
CA SER A 44 -9.11 12.52 -1.40
C SER A 44 -9.79 13.32 -2.52
N ASN A 45 -9.94 14.64 -2.35
CA ASN A 45 -10.65 15.52 -3.30
C ASN A 45 -9.84 15.77 -4.59
N ILE A 46 -9.50 14.70 -5.31
CA ILE A 46 -8.71 14.69 -6.53
C ILE A 46 -9.64 14.36 -7.70
N LYS A 47 -9.46 15.08 -8.79
CA LYS A 47 -10.22 14.88 -10.03
C LYS A 47 -9.35 14.27 -11.10
N ILE A 48 -9.97 13.55 -12.04
CA ILE A 48 -9.33 13.12 -13.28
C ILE A 48 -8.79 14.37 -13.99
N GLY A 49 -7.54 14.33 -14.44
CA GLY A 49 -6.82 15.46 -15.02
C GLY A 49 -6.01 16.29 -14.02
N SER A 50 -6.07 16.00 -12.72
CA SER A 50 -5.25 16.71 -11.73
C SER A 50 -3.78 16.25 -11.80
N HIS A 51 -2.85 17.19 -11.63
CA HIS A 51 -1.42 16.87 -11.51
C HIS A 51 -1.09 16.42 -10.09
N MET A 52 -0.30 15.36 -9.99
CA MET A 52 0.20 14.82 -8.73
C MET A 52 1.70 14.58 -8.78
N THR A 53 2.32 14.70 -7.61
CA THR A 53 3.74 14.49 -7.37
C THR A 53 3.94 13.52 -6.21
N GLY A 54 5.13 12.92 -6.15
CA GLY A 54 5.47 11.97 -5.09
C GLY A 54 5.28 12.57 -3.70
N GLY A 55 4.67 11.78 -2.81
CA GLY A 55 4.28 12.19 -1.46
C GLY A 55 2.91 12.87 -1.35
N ASP A 56 2.24 13.18 -2.47
CA ASP A 56 0.88 13.74 -2.41
C ASP A 56 -0.12 12.65 -2.00
N ILE A 57 -1.09 13.03 -1.16
CA ILE A 57 -2.09 12.11 -0.58
C ILE A 57 -3.28 11.99 -1.53
N PHE A 58 -3.52 10.80 -2.07
CA PHE A 58 -4.64 10.53 -2.98
C PHE A 58 -5.81 9.79 -2.34
N GLY A 59 -5.65 9.29 -1.12
CA GLY A 59 -6.72 8.65 -0.40
C GLY A 59 -6.38 8.39 1.05
N SER A 60 -7.32 7.81 1.76
CA SER A 60 -7.17 7.46 3.16
C SER A 60 -7.91 6.15 3.44
N VAL A 61 -7.37 5.37 4.36
CA VAL A 61 -7.87 4.05 4.73
C VAL A 61 -7.98 3.98 6.24
N ILE A 62 -9.13 3.53 6.73
CA ILE A 62 -9.32 3.31 8.16
C ILE A 62 -8.68 1.97 8.52
N GLU A 63 -7.51 2.01 9.16
CA GLU A 63 -6.77 0.79 9.52
C GLU A 63 -7.23 0.23 10.87
N ASN A 64 -7.58 1.10 11.81
CA ASN A 64 -8.23 0.76 13.07
C ASN A 64 -9.12 1.93 13.51
N SER A 65 -9.86 1.78 14.62
CA SER A 65 -10.79 2.81 15.12
C SER A 65 -10.15 4.15 15.47
N MET A 66 -8.82 4.26 15.53
CA MET A 66 -8.09 5.45 15.96
C MET A 66 -7.23 6.07 14.84
N ILE A 67 -6.71 5.25 13.93
CA ILE A 67 -5.70 5.63 12.95
C ILE A 67 -6.35 5.61 11.57
N ASN A 68 -6.40 6.80 10.98
CA ASN A 68 -6.67 6.98 9.56
C ASN A 68 -5.35 7.01 8.79
N HIS A 69 -5.09 5.96 8.00
CA HIS A 69 -3.88 5.78 7.24
C HIS A 69 -3.98 6.54 5.91
N LYS A 70 -3.12 7.54 5.71
CA LYS A 70 -3.08 8.33 4.48
C LYS A 70 -2.31 7.58 3.39
N ILE A 71 -2.97 7.31 2.27
CA ILE A 71 -2.35 6.69 1.10
C ILE A 71 -1.73 7.77 0.23
N MET A 72 -0.42 7.66 0.01
CA MET A 72 0.40 8.64 -0.69
C MET A 72 0.96 8.07 -1.97
N LEU A 73 1.15 8.94 -2.97
CA LEU A 73 1.82 8.58 -4.20
C LEU A 73 3.32 8.31 -3.94
N GLU A 74 3.88 7.32 -4.63
CA GLU A 74 5.30 6.95 -4.48
C GLU A 74 6.23 8.17 -4.67
N PRO A 75 7.30 8.33 -3.89
CA PRO A 75 8.14 9.54 -3.91
C PRO A 75 8.73 9.91 -5.28
N LYS A 76 8.97 8.93 -6.15
CA LYS A 76 9.54 9.14 -7.50
C LYS A 76 8.48 9.23 -8.59
N ALA A 77 7.21 8.99 -8.25
CA ALA A 77 6.12 9.08 -9.20
C ALA A 77 5.67 10.53 -9.39
N ARG A 78 5.28 10.84 -10.61
CA ARG A 78 4.69 12.11 -11.02
C ARG A 78 3.82 11.84 -12.23
N GLY A 79 2.75 12.62 -12.39
CA GLY A 79 1.88 12.46 -13.53
C GLY A 79 0.53 13.14 -13.36
N THR A 80 -0.31 12.94 -14.36
CA THR A 80 -1.69 13.41 -14.38
C THR A 80 -2.61 12.24 -14.09
N VAL A 81 -3.58 12.42 -13.20
CA VAL A 81 -4.51 11.36 -12.80
C VAL A 81 -5.43 11.00 -13.97
N THR A 82 -5.40 9.75 -14.41
CA THR A 82 -6.29 9.23 -15.46
C THR A 82 -7.46 8.46 -14.87
N TYR A 83 -7.27 7.82 -13.72
CA TYR A 83 -8.29 7.05 -13.02
C TYR A 83 -8.06 7.13 -11.52
N ILE A 84 -9.15 7.22 -10.77
CA ILE A 84 -9.18 7.09 -9.32
C ILE A 84 -10.35 6.19 -8.94
N ALA A 85 -10.11 5.24 -8.03
CA ALA A 85 -11.16 4.35 -7.54
C ALA A 85 -12.20 5.13 -6.71
N ALA A 86 -13.46 4.71 -6.83
CA ALA A 86 -14.55 5.20 -6.00
C ALA A 86 -14.34 4.81 -4.52
N PRO A 87 -15.01 5.46 -3.57
CA PRO A 87 -15.02 4.99 -2.18
C PRO A 87 -15.60 3.57 -2.10
N GLY A 88 -14.94 2.69 -1.35
CA GLY A 88 -15.34 1.28 -1.27
C GLY A 88 -14.34 0.38 -0.55
N ASN A 89 -14.63 -0.92 -0.52
CA ASN A 89 -13.76 -1.92 0.09
C ASN A 89 -12.83 -2.52 -0.96
N TYR A 90 -11.53 -2.41 -0.73
CA TYR A 90 -10.48 -2.86 -1.65
C TYR A 90 -9.39 -3.60 -0.89
N THR A 91 -8.72 -4.53 -1.58
CA THR A 91 -7.53 -5.21 -1.08
C THR A 91 -6.27 -4.39 -1.37
N VAL A 92 -5.16 -4.72 -0.73
CA VAL A 92 -3.85 -4.08 -0.96
C VAL A 92 -3.30 -4.27 -2.38
N GLU A 93 -3.84 -5.21 -3.16
CA GLU A 93 -3.42 -5.48 -4.54
C GLU A 93 -4.31 -4.80 -5.58
N ASP A 94 -5.47 -4.29 -5.16
CA ASP A 94 -6.39 -3.62 -6.07
C ASP A 94 -5.83 -2.26 -6.51
N VAL A 95 -6.04 -1.96 -7.80
CA VAL A 95 -5.60 -0.71 -8.42
C VAL A 95 -6.56 0.40 -8.02
N VAL A 96 -6.05 1.37 -7.26
CA VAL A 96 -6.82 2.50 -6.72
C VAL A 96 -6.55 3.82 -7.44
N LEU A 97 -5.43 3.91 -8.16
CA LEU A 97 -5.03 5.10 -8.90
C LEU A 97 -4.28 4.72 -10.17
N GLU A 98 -4.55 5.42 -11.27
CA GLU A 98 -3.69 5.41 -12.45
C GLU A 98 -3.25 6.83 -12.78
N THR A 99 -1.97 6.99 -13.11
CA THR A 99 -1.42 8.27 -13.56
C THR A 99 -0.73 8.10 -14.90
N GLU A 100 -0.82 9.12 -15.74
CA GLU A 100 -0.10 9.20 -17.00
C GLU A 100 1.01 10.25 -16.94
N PHE A 101 2.21 9.86 -17.37
CA PHE A 101 3.33 10.77 -17.52
C PHE A 101 4.14 10.37 -18.75
N ASP A 102 4.40 11.33 -19.63
CA ASP A 102 5.18 11.13 -20.86
C ASP A 102 4.64 9.99 -21.77
N GLY A 103 3.30 9.85 -21.83
CA GLY A 103 2.61 8.80 -22.59
C GLY A 103 2.61 7.41 -21.92
N GLU A 104 3.27 7.25 -20.78
CA GLU A 104 3.23 6.00 -20.00
C GLU A 104 2.19 6.06 -18.88
N LYS A 105 1.29 5.06 -18.85
CA LYS A 105 0.32 4.88 -17.76
C LYS A 105 0.89 3.96 -16.69
N LYS A 106 0.93 4.44 -15.46
CA LYS A 106 1.33 3.68 -14.27
C LYS A 106 0.15 3.46 -13.35
N LYS A 107 0.06 2.24 -12.84
CA LYS A 107 -0.98 1.79 -11.91
C LYS A 107 -0.40 1.78 -10.50
N TYR A 108 -1.19 2.26 -9.55
CA TYR A 108 -0.84 2.28 -8.14
C TYR A 108 -1.91 1.57 -7.32
N THR A 109 -1.44 0.82 -6.34
CA THR A 109 -2.26 0.13 -5.35
C THR A 109 -2.16 0.86 -4.01
N MET A 110 -2.86 0.38 -2.98
CA MET A 110 -2.68 0.91 -1.62
C MET A 110 -1.33 0.53 -0.99
N MET A 111 -0.61 -0.45 -1.57
CA MET A 111 0.71 -0.86 -1.12
C MET A 111 1.81 -0.31 -2.04
N GLN A 112 2.89 0.14 -1.43
CA GLN A 112 4.14 0.50 -2.11
C GLN A 112 5.29 -0.39 -1.66
N VAL A 113 6.21 -0.68 -2.56
CA VAL A 113 7.45 -1.42 -2.25
C VAL A 113 8.59 -0.41 -2.25
N TRP A 114 9.30 -0.32 -1.12
CA TRP A 114 10.42 0.60 -0.97
C TRP A 114 11.72 -0.14 -0.62
N PRO A 115 12.85 0.16 -1.28
CA PRO A 115 14.13 -0.46 -0.94
C PRO A 115 14.58 -0.07 0.47
N VAL A 116 14.82 -1.07 1.33
CA VAL A 116 15.31 -0.89 2.72
C VAL A 116 16.55 0.02 2.83
N PRO A 117 17.59 -0.09 2.00
CA PRO A 117 18.79 0.73 2.16
C PRO A 117 18.61 2.19 1.69
N GLN A 118 17.50 2.52 1.02
CA GLN A 118 17.26 3.88 0.52
C GLN A 118 16.41 4.63 1.55
N PRO A 119 16.90 5.74 2.14
CA PRO A 119 16.06 6.57 2.99
C PRO A 119 14.94 7.21 2.16
N LEU A 120 13.76 7.33 2.74
CA LEU A 120 12.69 8.16 2.18
C LEU A 120 13.17 9.62 2.17
N GLN A 121 13.21 10.23 0.99
CA GLN A 121 13.54 11.65 0.88
C GLN A 121 12.41 12.47 1.50
N ARG A 122 12.74 13.30 2.49
CA ARG A 122 11.80 14.29 3.04
C ARG A 122 11.71 15.46 2.07
N ARG A 123 10.48 15.96 1.86
CA ARG A 123 10.24 17.30 1.32
C ARG A 123 10.71 18.35 2.31
#